data_AF-A0A5C8T2Z7-F1
#
_entry.id   AF-A0A5C8T2Z7-F1
#
_cell.length_a   1.000
_cell.length_b   1.000
_cell.length_c   1.000
_cell.angle_alpha   90.00
_cell.angle_beta   90.00
_cell.angle_gamma   90.00
#
_symmetry.space_group_name_H-M   'P 1'
#
loop_
_entity.id
_entity.type
_entity.pdbx_description
1 polymer ?
#
loop_
_entity_poly.entity_id
_entity_poly.type
_entity_poly.pdbx_seq_one_letter_code
_entity_poly.pdbx_strand_id
1 'polypeptide(L)' 'LDDGAAPDPARVLAVGDAIRTDIAGAHGFGIASLLVARGIHAEELGVTAAHHSLGDVAGWLSRQPVRPDAVIERLAW' A
#
# COMPACT_ATOMS: atom_id res chain seq x y z
N LEU A 1 10.74 24.73 -10.98
CA LEU A 1 10.87 23.42 -10.33
C LEU A 1 12.05 23.61 -9.40
N ASP A 2 11.83 23.63 -8.10
CA ASP A 2 12.87 24.03 -7.15
C ASP A 2 14.11 23.13 -7.29
N ASP A 3 15.30 23.73 -7.31
CA ASP A 3 16.61 23.07 -7.49
C ASP A 3 17.04 22.22 -6.25
N GLY A 4 16.06 21.69 -5.52
CA GLY A 4 16.26 20.89 -4.32
C GLY A 4 16.88 19.54 -4.65
N ALA A 5 17.87 19.13 -3.84
CA ALA A 5 18.41 17.79 -3.91
C ALA A 5 17.29 16.74 -3.74
N ALA A 6 17.42 15.61 -4.44
CA ALA A 6 16.50 14.50 -4.28
C ALA A 6 16.44 14.06 -2.80
N PRO A 7 15.25 13.75 -2.26
CA PRO A 7 15.11 13.33 -0.88
C PRO A 7 15.82 12.00 -0.64
N ASP A 8 16.33 11.80 0.58
CA ASP A 8 16.83 10.50 1.04
C ASP A 8 15.71 9.46 0.97
N PRO A 9 15.87 8.36 0.20
CA PRO A 9 14.86 7.30 0.09
C PRO A 9 14.40 6.74 1.44
N ALA A 10 15.29 6.69 2.45
CA ALA A 10 14.94 6.22 3.79
C ALA A 10 13.94 7.14 4.53
N ARG A 11 13.69 8.33 3.98
CA ARG A 11 12.75 9.33 4.50
C ARG A 11 11.52 9.51 3.63
N VAL A 12 11.32 8.64 2.64
CA VAL A 12 10.17 8.67 1.73
C VAL A 12 9.27 7.47 2.02
N LEU A 13 7.96 7.74 2.12
CA LEU A 13 6.92 6.73 2.26
C LEU A 13 5.95 6.86 1.07
N ALA A 14 5.85 5.80 0.27
CA ALA A 14 4.78 5.69 -0.71
C ALA A 14 3.47 5.32 0.02
N VAL A 15 2.38 6.01 -0.31
CA VAL A 15 1.05 5.71 0.23
C VAL A 15 0.12 5.49 -0.96
N GLY A 16 -0.59 4.37 -0.97
CA GLY A 16 -1.50 4.03 -2.07
C GLY A 16 -2.40 2.85 -1.73
N ASP A 17 -3.30 2.50 -2.63
CA ASP A 17 -4.36 1.50 -2.43
C ASP A 17 -4.22 0.27 -3.35
N ALA A 18 -3.28 0.30 -4.29
CA ALA A 18 -3.10 -0.76 -5.27
C ALA A 18 -1.71 -1.42 -5.18
N ILE A 19 -1.71 -2.75 -5.05
CA ILE A 19 -0.48 -3.56 -5.00
C ILE A 19 0.33 -3.43 -6.28
N ARG A 20 -0.33 -3.48 -7.45
CA ARG A 20 0.33 -3.56 -8.76
C ARG A 20 0.95 -2.25 -9.22
N THR A 21 0.53 -1.12 -8.64
CA THR A 21 1.03 0.22 -9.00
C THR A 21 1.82 0.81 -7.85
N ASP A 22 1.17 1.10 -6.72
CA ASP A 22 1.78 1.90 -5.65
C ASP A 22 2.84 1.10 -4.90
N ILE A 23 2.49 -0.13 -4.50
CA ILE A 23 3.40 -0.99 -3.74
C ILE A 23 4.49 -1.57 -4.65
N ALA A 24 4.14 -1.99 -5.86
CA ALA A 24 5.13 -2.46 -6.84
C ALA A 24 6.08 -1.33 -7.25
N GLY A 25 5.57 -0.11 -7.42
CA GLY A 25 6.36 1.09 -7.67
C GLY A 25 7.31 1.39 -6.51
N ALA A 26 6.82 1.41 -5.28
CA ALA A 26 7.63 1.62 -4.09
C ALA A 26 8.76 0.58 -3.96
N HIS A 27 8.46 -0.70 -4.19
CA HIS A 27 9.46 -1.77 -4.23
C HIS A 27 10.49 -1.56 -5.35
N GLY A 28 10.05 -1.15 -6.55
CA GLY A 28 10.94 -0.83 -7.67
C GLY A 28 11.85 0.38 -7.40
N PHE A 29 11.36 1.37 -6.65
CA PHE A 29 12.13 2.55 -6.23
C PHE A 29 12.98 2.32 -4.96
N GLY A 30 12.75 1.23 -4.23
CA GLY A 30 13.46 0.93 -2.98
C GLY A 30 13.06 1.84 -1.81
N ILE A 31 11.79 2.24 -1.73
CA ILE A 31 11.25 3.08 -0.65
C ILE A 31 10.19 2.34 0.15
N ALA A 32 9.94 2.79 1.38
CA ALA A 32 8.90 2.22 2.23
C ALA A 32 7.50 2.46 1.65
N SER A 33 6.55 1.59 1.98
CA SER A 33 5.22 1.57 1.40
C SER A 33 4.11 1.28 2.41
N LEU A 34 3.02 2.04 2.31
CA LEU A 34 1.81 1.92 3.11
C LEU A 34 0.60 1.65 2.21
N LEU A 35 -0.04 0.50 2.41
CA LEU A 35 -1.28 0.14 1.71
C LEU A 35 -2.50 0.68 2.46
N VAL A 36 -3.38 1.39 1.75
CA VAL A 36 -4.70 1.81 2.21
C VAL A 36 -5.73 0.79 1.75
N ALA A 37 -6.21 -0.05 2.66
CA ALA A 37 -7.05 -1.21 2.33
C ALA A 37 -8.46 -0.86 1.81
N ARG A 38 -8.96 0.35 2.06
CA ARG A 38 -10.31 0.80 1.65
C ARG A 38 -10.30 1.78 0.46
N GLY A 39 -9.51 1.46 -0.58
CA GLY A 39 -9.43 2.21 -1.85
C GLY A 39 -10.19 1.57 -3.03
N ILE A 40 -9.86 1.97 -4.26
CA ILE A 40 -10.54 1.73 -5.55
C ILE A 40 -10.67 0.24 -5.90
N HIS A 41 -9.94 -0.65 -5.24
CA HIS A 41 -9.97 -2.10 -5.45
C HIS A 41 -10.53 -2.90 -4.26
N ALA A 42 -11.44 -2.31 -3.48
CA ALA A 42 -12.24 -3.04 -2.49
C ALA A 42 -12.89 -4.31 -3.09
N GLU A 43 -13.20 -4.31 -4.38
CA GLU A 43 -13.72 -5.48 -5.11
C GLU A 43 -12.64 -6.53 -5.45
N GLU A 44 -11.42 -6.13 -5.83
CA GLU A 44 -10.28 -7.03 -6.12
C GLU A 44 -9.70 -7.66 -4.84
N LEU A 45 -9.94 -7.01 -3.70
CA LEU A 45 -9.64 -7.51 -2.36
C LEU A 45 -10.71 -8.48 -1.83
N GLY A 46 -11.87 -8.61 -2.48
CA GLY A 46 -13.04 -9.28 -1.89
C GLY A 46 -13.60 -8.56 -0.65
N VAL A 47 -13.24 -7.29 -0.45
CA VAL A 47 -13.61 -6.44 0.68
C VAL A 47 -14.96 -5.79 0.39
N THR A 48 -15.98 -6.61 0.18
CA THR A 48 -17.38 -6.13 0.20
C THR A 48 -17.81 -5.95 1.65
N ALA A 49 -17.41 -4.83 2.25
CA ALA A 49 -18.04 -4.09 3.36
C ALA A 49 -18.62 -4.83 4.61
N ALA A 50 -18.48 -6.13 4.79
CA ALA A 50 -19.02 -6.84 5.94
C ALA A 50 -18.05 -7.94 6.39
N HIS A 51 -17.31 -7.66 7.45
CA HIS A 51 -16.57 -8.63 8.26
C HIS A 51 -15.40 -9.35 7.57
N HIS A 52 -14.25 -8.70 7.50
CA HIS A 52 -12.98 -9.41 7.38
C HIS A 52 -12.08 -9.07 8.56
N SER A 53 -11.54 -10.12 9.18
CA SER A 53 -10.59 -10.02 10.28
C SER A 53 -9.20 -9.65 9.74
N LEU A 54 -8.29 -9.19 10.60
CA LEU A 54 -6.88 -8.96 10.22
C LEU A 54 -6.22 -10.21 9.58
N GLY A 55 -6.70 -11.42 9.92
CA GLY A 55 -6.21 -12.67 9.33
C GLY A 55 -6.50 -12.78 7.83
N ASP A 56 -7.62 -12.26 7.36
CA ASP A 56 -8.01 -12.33 5.95
C ASP A 56 -7.14 -11.43 5.06
N VAL A 57 -6.76 -10.26 5.60
CA VAL A 57 -5.83 -9.32 4.94
C VAL A 57 -4.44 -9.93 4.83
N ALA A 58 -3.93 -10.54 5.91
CA ALA A 58 -2.62 -11.20 5.89
C ALA A 58 -2.57 -12.37 4.88
N GLY A 59 -3.65 -13.15 4.80
CA GLY A 59 -3.80 -14.24 3.84
C GLY A 59 -3.86 -13.74 2.39
N TRP A 60 -4.60 -12.66 2.11
CA TRP A 60 -4.63 -12.08 0.78
C TRP A 60 -3.28 -11.48 0.37
N LEU A 61 -2.63 -10.76 1.29
CA LEU A 61 -1.31 -10.19 1.07
C LEU A 61 -0.30 -11.26 0.73
N SER A 62 -0.30 -12.41 1.43
CA SER A 62 0.64 -13.50 1.20
C SER A 62 0.64 -14.11 -0.21
N ARG A 63 -0.37 -13.80 -1.03
CA ARG A 63 -0.49 -14.25 -2.42
C ARG A 63 -0.09 -13.19 -3.46
N GLN A 64 0.24 -11.98 -3.02
CA GLN A 64 0.62 -10.90 -3.91
C GLN A 64 2.08 -11.04 -4.39
N PRO A 65 2.46 -10.41 -5.51
CA PRO A 65 3.85 -10.44 -5.98
C PRO A 65 4.79 -9.57 -5.15
N VAL A 66 4.27 -8.54 -4.46
CA VAL A 66 4.99 -7.66 -3.54
C VAL A 66 4.20 -7.50 -2.24
N ARG A 67 4.85 -6.99 -1.18
CA ARG A 67 4.22 -6.72 0.12
C ARG A 67 4.39 -5.25 0.48
N PRO A 68 3.36 -4.62 1.06
CA PRO A 68 3.54 -3.35 1.72
C PRO A 68 4.27 -3.53 3.06
N ASP A 69 4.93 -2.49 3.56
CA ASP A 69 5.56 -2.48 4.88
C ASP A 69 4.52 -2.32 6.00
N ALA A 70 3.45 -1.59 5.72
CA ALA A 70 2.34 -1.39 6.63
C ALA A 70 1.00 -1.33 5.88
N VAL A 71 -0.09 -1.55 6.62
CA VAL A 71 -1.46 -1.47 6.10
C VAL A 71 -2.29 -0.64 7.05
N ILE A 72 -3.09 0.27 6.51
CA ILE A 72 -4.13 0.99 7.23
C ILE A 72 -5.48 0.75 6.58
N GLU A 73 -6.54 0.82 7.38
CA GLU A 73 -7.89 0.66 6.86
C GLU A 73 -8.33 1.87 6.02
N ARG A 74 -7.98 3.09 6.44
CA ARG A 74 -8.38 4.33 5.76
C ARG A 74 -7.38 5.44 6.08
N LEU A 75 -7.06 6.26 5.09
CA LEU A 75 -6.38 7.53 5.33
C LEU A 75 -7.43 8.59 5.72
N ALA A 76 -7.20 9.31 6.81
CA ALA A 76 -8.12 10.31 7.34
C ALA A 76 -7.35 11.54 7.86
N TRP A 77 -8.05 12.67 7.93
CA TRP A 77 -7.57 13.96 8.43
C TRP A 77 -8.45 14.44 9.57
#